data_AF-A0A417CBZ7-F1
#
_entry.id   AF-A0A417CBZ7-F1
#
_cell.length_a   1.000
_cell.length_b   1.000
_cell.length_c   1.000
_cell.angle_alpha   90.00
_cell.angle_beta   90.00
_cell.angle_gamma   90.00
#
_symmetry.space_group_name_H-M   'P 1'
#
loop_
_entity.id
_entity.type
_entity.pdbx_description
1 polymer ?
#
loop_
_entity_poly.entity_id
_entity_poly.type
_entity_poly.pdbx_seq_one_letter_code
_entity_poly.pdbx_strand_id
1 'polypeptide(L)'
;MKVRVQVIDPQNTIQCGICHAQGDWVKKLDVGGIYGLYCLKCDTLTVYEPIKTKYVYNAFKKECLKQKNLFQQFQDTVDNKK
;
A
#
# COMPACT_ATOMS: atom_id res chain seq x y z
N MET A 1 2.81 -13.30 -0.89
CA MET A 1 3.28 -11.91 -0.80
C MET A 1 3.79 -11.59 0.60
N LYS A 2 5.00 -11.02 0.71
CA LYS A 2 5.57 -10.48 1.94
C LYS A 2 5.39 -8.97 1.90
N VAL A 3 4.58 -8.41 2.80
CA VAL A 3 4.35 -6.97 2.91
C VAL A 3 5.17 -6.48 4.10
N ARG A 4 6.00 -5.46 3.90
CA ARG A 4 6.72 -4.81 5.00
C ARG A 4 5.75 -3.85 5.68
N VAL A 5 5.57 -3.94 6.99
CA VAL A 5 4.73 -3.01 7.74
C VAL A 5 5.62 -2.03 8.49
N GLN A 6 5.28 -0.76 8.40
CA GLN A 6 5.90 0.33 9.14
C GLN A 6 4.81 1.09 9.87
N VAL A 7 5.05 1.43 11.14
CA VAL A 7 4.19 2.31 11.92
C VAL A 7 4.91 3.64 12.06
N ILE A 8 4.28 4.74 11.66
CA ILE A 8 4.82 6.10 11.80
C ILE A 8 3.74 7.06 12.25
N ASP A 9 4.13 8.23 12.73
CA ASP A 9 3.18 9.31 12.98
C ASP A 9 2.55 9.83 11.66
N PRO A 10 1.30 10.30 11.69
CA PRO A 10 0.64 10.88 10.53
C PRO A 10 1.47 11.99 9.89
N GLN A 11 1.74 11.86 8.59
CA GLN A 11 2.39 12.89 7.80
C GLN A 11 1.37 13.52 6.85
N ASN A 12 1.49 14.83 6.62
CA ASN A 12 0.63 15.54 5.67
C ASN A 12 0.96 15.19 4.19
N THR A 13 2.03 14.45 3.95
CA THR A 13 2.49 14.06 2.61
C THR A 13 2.16 12.61 2.30
N ILE A 14 1.57 12.37 1.13
CA ILE A 14 1.28 11.02 0.63
C ILE A 14 2.53 10.49 -0.06
N GLN A 15 3.46 9.98 0.74
CA GLN A 15 4.76 9.49 0.28
C GLN A 15 5.14 8.20 1.02
N CYS A 16 5.87 7.31 0.34
CA CYS A 16 6.45 6.15 0.99
C CYS A 16 7.63 6.57 1.88
N GLY A 17 7.58 6.25 3.18
CA GLY A 17 8.67 6.54 4.12
C GLY A 17 9.96 5.75 3.93
N ILE A 18 9.98 4.73 3.05
CA ILE A 18 11.16 3.90 2.79
C ILE A 18 11.84 4.24 1.47
N CYS A 19 11.08 4.27 0.37
CA CYS A 19 11.65 4.49 -0.97
C CYS A 19 11.33 5.87 -1.54
N HIS A 20 10.64 6.72 -0.77
CA HIS A 20 10.25 8.08 -1.15
C HIS A 20 9.39 8.19 -2.41
N ALA A 21 8.79 7.09 -2.87
CA ALA A 21 7.84 7.12 -3.98
C ALA A 21 6.60 7.94 -3.63
N GLN A 22 6.02 8.60 -4.63
CA GLN A 22 4.86 9.49 -4.55
C GLN A 22 3.88 9.19 -5.70
N GLY A 23 2.71 9.84 -5.67
CA GLY A 23 1.71 9.76 -6.74
C GLY A 23 1.14 8.35 -6.88
N ASP A 24 1.06 7.86 -8.12
CA ASP A 24 0.41 6.58 -8.44
C ASP A 24 1.03 5.34 -7.78
N TRP A 25 2.29 5.44 -7.35
CA TRP A 25 3.00 4.38 -6.64
C TRP A 25 2.54 4.20 -5.19
N VAL A 26 1.82 5.18 -4.63
CA VAL A 26 1.34 5.14 -3.24
C VAL A 26 -0.19 5.13 -3.25
N LYS A 27 -0.77 4.06 -2.73
CA LYS A 27 -2.22 3.89 -2.62
C LYS A 27 -2.67 4.05 -1.19
N LYS A 28 -3.71 4.85 -0.98
CA LYS A 28 -4.40 4.94 0.31
C LYS A 28 -5.26 3.69 0.50
N LEU A 29 -5.16 3.07 1.66
CA LEU A 29 -5.95 1.92 2.06
C LEU A 29 -6.76 2.30 3.30
N ASP A 30 -7.99 1.81 3.34
CA ASP A 30 -8.87 1.85 4.50
C ASP A 30 -9.32 0.41 4.79
N VAL A 31 -9.02 -0.07 5.99
CA VAL A 31 -9.45 -1.38 6.47
C VAL A 31 -10.16 -1.19 7.78
N GLY A 32 -11.49 -1.16 7.72
CA GLY A 32 -12.35 -1.05 8.90
C GLY A 32 -12.12 0.22 9.72
N GLY A 33 -11.86 1.35 9.05
CA GLY A 33 -11.60 2.65 9.67
C GLY A 33 -10.14 2.87 10.05
N ILE A 34 -9.26 1.90 9.81
CA ILE A 34 -7.81 2.04 10.00
C ILE A 34 -7.21 2.43 8.66
N TYR A 35 -6.57 3.60 8.63
CA TYR A 35 -5.95 4.14 7.42
C TYR A 35 -4.49 3.71 7.30
N GLY A 36 -4.08 3.40 6.07
CA GLY A 36 -2.69 3.12 5.73
C GLY A 36 -2.33 3.60 4.33
N LEU A 37 -1.03 3.76 4.08
CA LEU A 37 -0.46 4.01 2.77
C LEU A 37 0.31 2.78 2.31
N TYR A 38 -0.04 2.24 1.15
CA TYR A 38 0.64 1.12 0.55
C TYR A 38 1.48 1.58 -0.64
N CYS A 39 2.79 1.30 -0.60
CA CYS A 39 3.70 1.57 -1.69
C CYS A 39 3.84 0.36 -2.62
N LEU A 40 3.42 0.53 -3.87
CA LEU A 40 3.51 -0.46 -4.94
C LEU A 40 4.96 -0.71 -5.39
N LYS A 41 5.86 0.25 -5.20
CA LYS A 41 7.27 0.16 -5.62
C LYS A 41 8.10 -0.76 -4.74
N CYS A 42 7.89 -0.73 -3.42
CA CYS A 42 8.72 -1.46 -2.45
C CYS A 42 7.90 -2.36 -1.50
N ASP A 43 6.64 -2.64 -1.83
CA ASP A 43 5.73 -3.52 -1.08
C ASP A 43 5.63 -3.16 0.42
N THR A 44 5.66 -1.86 0.73
CA THR A 44 5.63 -1.35 2.11
C THR A 44 4.27 -0.76 2.44
N LEU A 45 3.64 -1.29 3.48
CA LEU A 45 2.45 -0.75 4.11
C LEU A 45 2.86 0.13 5.29
N THR A 46 2.53 1.41 5.21
CA THR A 46 2.70 2.38 6.28
C THR A 46 1.36 2.56 6.96
N VAL A 47 1.28 2.36 8.26
CA VAL A 47 0.08 2.60 9.07
C VAL A 47 0.40 3.67 10.12
N TYR A 48 -0.62 4.42 10.52
CA TYR A 48 -0.46 5.47 11.53
C TYR A 48 -0.69 4.99 12.96
N GLU A 49 -1.30 3.81 13.08
CA GLU A 49 -1.56 3.16 14.35
C GLU A 49 -1.06 1.72 14.31
N PRO A 50 -0.58 1.18 15.44
CA PRO A 50 -0.17 -0.22 15.51
C PRO A 50 -1.32 -1.16 15.15
N ILE A 51 -1.07 -2.13 14.28
CA ILE A 51 -2.06 -3.14 13.92
C ILE A 51 -2.26 -4.09 15.12
N LYS A 52 -3.41 -3.96 15.81
CA LYS A 52 -3.68 -4.67 17.07
C LYS A 52 -4.04 -6.15 16.88
N THR A 53 -4.48 -6.57 15.70
CA THR A 53 -4.95 -7.95 15.47
C THR A 53 -4.46 -8.55 14.16
N LYS A 54 -4.28 -9.88 14.15
CA LYS A 54 -3.93 -10.66 12.96
C LYS A 54 -4.99 -10.54 11.85
N TYR A 55 -6.25 -10.35 12.21
CA TYR A 55 -7.35 -10.18 11.26
C TYR A 55 -7.20 -8.89 10.45
N VAL A 56 -6.91 -7.77 11.12
CA VAL A 56 -6.68 -6.48 10.48
C VAL A 56 -5.44 -6.55 9.58
N TYR A 57 -4.35 -7.15 10.05
CA TYR A 57 -3.16 -7.36 9.23
C TYR A 57 -3.45 -8.17 7.95
N ASN A 58 -4.21 -9.26 8.08
CA ASN A 58 -4.58 -10.09 6.93
C ASN A 58 -5.50 -9.35 5.95
N ALA A 59 -6.40 -8.50 6.43
CA ALA A 59 -7.26 -7.67 5.60
C ALA A 59 -6.44 -6.64 4.82
N PHE A 60 -5.52 -5.92 5.48
CA PHE A 60 -4.57 -5.04 4.80
C PHE A 60 -3.73 -5.78 3.76
N LYS A 61 -3.19 -6.95 4.10
CA LYS A 61 -2.39 -7.76 3.18
C LYS A 61 -3.18 -8.16 1.92
N LYS A 62 -4.47 -8.48 2.06
CA LYS A 62 -5.36 -8.76 0.92
C LYS A 62 -5.56 -7.52 0.06
N GLU A 63 -5.78 -6.37 0.67
CA GLU A 63 -5.98 -5.12 -0.06
C GLU A 63 -4.71 -4.67 -0.79
N CYS A 64 -3.52 -4.77 -0.15
CA CYS A 64 -2.24 -4.52 -0.80
C CYS A 64 -2.04 -5.40 -2.06
N LEU A 65 -2.38 -6.68 -1.96
CA LEU A 65 -2.28 -7.61 -3.08
C LEU A 65 -3.23 -7.22 -4.22
N LYS A 66 -4.47 -6.83 -3.90
CA LYS A 66 -5.44 -6.35 -4.88
C LYS A 66 -4.93 -5.12 -5.61
N GLN A 67 -4.41 -4.12 -4.89
CA GLN A 67 -3.83 -2.91 -5.51
C GLN A 67 -2.65 -3.23 -6.41
N LYS A 68 -1.78 -4.17 -6.01
CA LYS A 68 -0.64 -4.60 -6.83
C LYS A 68 -1.09 -5.28 -8.13
N ASN A 69 -2.07 -6.17 -8.04
CA ASN A 69 -2.59 -6.86 -9.22
C ASN A 69 -3.26 -5.88 -10.19
N LEU A 70 -4.04 -4.92 -9.68
CA LEU A 70 -4.66 -3.88 -10.51
C LEU A 70 -3.61 -3.00 -11.20
N PHE A 71 -2.55 -2.64 -10.49
CA PHE A 71 -1.45 -1.86 -11.07
C PHE A 71 -0.72 -2.64 -12.17
N GLN A 72 -0.45 -3.93 -11.95
CA GLN A 72 0.18 -4.79 -12.96
C GLN A 72 -0.71 -4.92 -14.21
N GLN A 73 -2.01 -5.19 -14.03
CA GLN A 73 -2.96 -5.27 -15.15
C GLN A 73 -3.00 -3.96 -15.95
N PHE A 74 -2.99 -2.82 -15.27
CA PHE A 74 -2.91 -1.52 -15.93
C PHE A 74 -1.62 -1.38 -16.75
N GLN A 75 -0.46 -1.72 -16.19
CA GLN A 75 0.82 -1.69 -16.92
C GLN A 75 0.78 -2.61 -18.15
N ASP A 76 0.33 -3.85 -17.99
CA ASP A 76 0.22 -4.82 -19.08
C ASP A 76 -0.70 -4.28 -20.20
N THR A 77 -1.79 -3.59 -19.88
CA THR A 77 -2.67 -2.98 -20.89
C THR A 77 -2.07 -1.77 -21.60
N VAL A 78 -1.19 -1.02 -20.94
CA VAL A 78 -0.48 0.12 -21.55
C VAL A 78 0.61 -0.39 -22.48
N ASP A 79 1.35 -1.41 -22.06
CA ASP A 79 2.45 -1.98 -22.82
C ASP A 79 1.95 -2.75 -24.07
N ASN A 80 0.81 -3.45 -23.99
CA ASN A 80 0.20 -4.13 -25.14
C ASN A 80 -0.44 -3.18 -26.18
N LYS A 81 -0.55 -1.88 -25.89
CA LYS A 81 -1.05 -0.85 -26.83
C LYS A 81 0.07 -0.08 -27.55
N LYS A 82 1.33 -0.37 -27.22
CA LYS A 82 2.52 0.15 -27.91
C LYS A 82 3.00 -0.84 -28.96
#